data_AF-A0A8T4W1K4-F1
#
_entry.id   AF-A0A8T4W1K4-F1
#
_cell.length_a   1.000
_cell.length_b   1.000
_cell.length_c   1.000
_cell.angle_alpha   90.00
_cell.angle_beta   90.00
_cell.angle_gamma   90.00
#
_symmetry.space_group_name_H-M   'P 1'
#
loop_
_entity.id
_entity.type
_entity.pdbx_description
1 polymer ?
#
loop_
_entity_poly.entity_id
_entity_poly.type
_entity_poly.pdbx_seq_one_letter_code
_entity_poly.pdbx_strand_id
1 'polypeptide(L)' 'YARVPLKRDMPPKKEFKCTNDACELDMFEAHYTYDMPEDTSIEDFACPYCGKTETLEEIKV' A
#
# COMPACT_ATOMS: atom_id res chain seq x y z
N TYR A 1 21.31 -16.14 20.21
CA TYR A 1 20.14 -15.36 19.78
C TYR A 1 20.60 -13.95 19.44
N ALA A 2 20.96 -13.72 18.17
CA ALA A 2 21.49 -12.43 17.72
C ALA A 2 20.36 -11.39 17.74
N ARG A 3 20.62 -10.23 18.37
CA ARG A 3 19.70 -9.09 18.35
C ARG A 3 19.72 -8.49 16.94
N VAL A 4 18.60 -8.60 16.22
CA VAL A 4 18.37 -7.86 14.98
C VAL A 4 18.33 -6.38 15.33
N PRO A 5 19.18 -5.53 14.73
CA PRO A 5 19.12 -4.10 14.97
C PRO A 5 17.81 -3.60 14.34
N LEU A 6 16.87 -3.13 15.17
CA LEU A 6 15.72 -2.38 14.70
C LEU A 6 16.26 -1.06 14.13
N LYS A 7 16.63 -1.07 12.85
CA LYS A 7 16.69 0.13 12.03
C LYS A 7 15.37 0.84 12.29
N ARG A 8 15.44 2.04 12.85
CA ARG A 8 14.27 2.93 13.03
C ARG A 8 13.82 3.51 11.69
N ASP A 9 13.93 2.74 10.62
CA ASP A 9 13.30 3.05 9.36
C ASP A 9 11.92 2.40 9.49
N MET A 10 10.85 3.20 9.57
CA MET A 10 9.49 2.67 9.45
C MET A 10 9.47 1.71 8.24
N PRO A 11 8.82 0.53 8.35
CA PRO A 11 8.63 -0.31 7.18
C PRO A 11 8.01 0.55 6.07
N PRO A 12 8.47 0.38 4.81
CA PRO A 12 7.95 1.18 3.71
C PRO A 12 6.44 1.02 3.67
N LYS A 13 5.73 2.12 3.91
CA LYS A 13 4.29 2.19 3.77
C LYS A 13 3.97 2.69 2.37
N LYS A 14 2.95 2.11 1.76
CA LYS A 14 2.36 2.65 0.54
C LYS A 14 0.94 3.12 0.83
N GLU A 15 0.68 4.36 0.48
CA GLU A 15 -0.64 4.97 0.55
C GLU A 15 -1.27 4.92 -0.84
N PHE A 16 -2.51 4.48 -0.92
CA PHE A 16 -3.25 4.35 -2.17
C PHE A 16 -4.57 5.11 -2.09
N LYS A 17 -4.94 5.72 -3.20
CA LYS A 17 -6.23 6.39 -3.40
C LYS A 17 -7.02 5.69 -4.49
N CYS A 18 -8.32 5.51 -4.27
CA CYS A 18 -9.22 5.08 -5.32
C CYS A 18 -9.79 6.33 -6.02
N THR A 19 -9.60 6.48 -7.32
CA THR A 19 -10.12 7.60 -8.12
C THR A 19 -11.52 7.33 -8.68
N ASN A 20 -12.14 6.21 -8.30
CA ASN A 20 -13.49 5.87 -8.73
C ASN A 20 -14.53 6.61 -7.88
N ASP A 21 -15.23 7.60 -8.46
CA ASP A 21 -16.29 8.36 -7.80
C ASP A 21 -17.48 7.50 -7.33
N ALA A 22 -17.64 6.28 -7.85
CA ALA A 22 -18.65 5.33 -7.41
C ALA A 22 -18.17 4.41 -6.26
N CYS A 23 -16.93 4.55 -5.80
CA CYS A 23 -16.35 3.79 -4.71
C CYS A 23 -16.41 4.60 -3.41
N GLU A 24 -17.03 4.06 -2.36
CA GLU A 24 -17.12 4.73 -1.06
C GLU A 24 -15.78 4.84 -0.33
N LEU A 25 -14.77 4.10 -0.80
CA LEU A 25 -13.44 4.08 -0.22
C LEU A 25 -12.55 5.11 -0.94
N ASP A 26 -12.24 6.21 -0.24
CA ASP A 26 -11.45 7.34 -0.77
C ASP A 26 -9.94 7.05 -0.68
N MET A 27 -9.43 6.58 0.47
CA MET A 27 -8.00 6.33 0.69
C MET A 27 -7.78 5.13 1.62
N PHE A 28 -6.73 4.34 1.37
CA PHE A 28 -6.27 3.29 2.28
C PHE A 28 -4.74 3.19 2.32
N GLU A 29 -4.22 2.84 3.49
CA GLU A 29 -2.80 2.59 3.71
C GLU A 29 -2.56 1.07 3.81
N ALA A 30 -1.62 0.56 3.00
CA ALA A 30 -1.23 -0.84 3.05
C ALA A 30 -0.08 -1.03 4.05
N HIS A 31 -0.39 -1.66 5.20
CA HIS A 31 0.60 -2.04 6.20
C HIS A 31 0.90 -3.54 6.08
N TYR A 32 2.12 -3.89 5.71
CA TYR A 32 2.58 -5.26 5.72
C TYR A 32 3.27 -5.59 7.04
N THR A 33 2.98 -6.77 7.59
CA THR A 33 3.67 -7.31 8.78
C THR A 33 5.11 -7.74 8.47
N TYR A 34 5.45 -7.86 7.19
CA TYR A 34 6.78 -8.17 6.67
C TYR A 34 7.20 -7.07 5.68
N ASP A 35 8.51 -6.91 5.45
CA ASP A 35 8.99 -5.99 4.43
C ASP A 35 8.36 -6.33 3.07
N MET A 36 7.64 -5.36 2.51
CA MET A 36 7.09 -5.43 1.17
C MET A 36 8.27 -5.44 0.17
N PRO A 37 8.28 -6.34 -0.83
CA PRO A 37 9.32 -6.32 -1.85
C PRO A 37 9.39 -4.94 -2.51
N GLU A 38 10.59 -4.42 -2.74
CA GLU A 38 10.78 -3.11 -3.40
C GLU A 38 10.24 -3.09 -4.85
N ASP A 39 10.05 -4.28 -5.45
CA ASP A 39 9.52 -4.48 -6.80
C ASP A 39 7.98 -4.42 -6.86
N THR A 40 7.29 -4.37 -5.71
CA THR A 40 5.83 -4.38 -5.71
C THR A 40 5.26 -3.04 -6.20
N SER A 41 4.51 -3.11 -7.28
CA SER A 41 3.90 -1.97 -7.99
C SER A 41 2.45 -1.75 -7.52
N ILE A 42 1.81 -0.69 -8.02
CA ILE A 42 0.39 -0.47 -7.78
C ILE A 42 -0.51 -1.50 -8.47
N GLU A 43 -0.03 -2.10 -9.56
CA GLU A 43 -0.77 -3.05 -10.38
C GLU A 43 -0.97 -4.38 -9.64
N ASP A 44 -0.15 -4.63 -8.62
CA ASP A 44 -0.27 -5.76 -7.68
C ASP A 44 -1.39 -5.57 -6.65
N PHE A 45 -2.03 -4.39 -6.62
CA PHE A 45 -3.10 -4.05 -5.68
C PHE A 45 -4.45 -3.88 -6.39
N ALA A 46 -5.50 -4.34 -5.72
CA ALA A 46 -6.87 -4.04 -6.07
C ALA A 46 -7.54 -3.29 -4.93
N CYS A 47 -8.41 -2.32 -5.26
CA CYS A 47 -9.24 -1.67 -4.27
C CYS A 47 -10.12 -2.73 -3.58
N PRO A 48 -10.10 -2.85 -2.23
CA PRO A 48 -10.88 -3.88 -1.53
C PRO A 48 -12.40 -3.65 -1.62
N TYR A 49 -12.84 -2.46 -2.04
CA TYR A 49 -14.25 -2.13 -2.22
C TYR A 49 -14.73 -2.40 -3.64
N CYS A 50 -14.12 -1.76 -4.63
CA CYS A 50 -14.59 -1.87 -6.01
C CYS A 50 -13.90 -2.98 -6.81
N GLY A 51 -12.86 -3.62 -6.26
CA GLY A 51 -12.10 -4.69 -6.90
C GLY A 51 -11.25 -4.24 -8.08
N LYS A 52 -11.21 -2.94 -8.38
CA LYS A 52 -10.50 -2.38 -9.53
C LYS A 52 -9.05 -2.06 -9.18
N THR A 53 -8.17 -2.35 -10.14
CA THR A 53 -6.74 -1.96 -10.12
C THR A 53 -6.52 -0.67 -10.92
N GLU A 54 -7.28 -0.48 -12.01
CA GLU A 54 -7.19 0.66 -12.94
C GLU A 54 -7.51 2.03 -12.32
N THR A 55 -8.34 2.05 -11.27
CA THR A 55 -8.73 3.28 -10.56
C THR A 55 -7.94 3.46 -9.28
N LEU A 56 -6.81 2.76 -9.12
CA LEU A 56 -5.92 2.91 -7.98
C LEU A 56 -4.77 3.85 -8.34
N GLU A 57 -4.47 4.80 -7.46
CA GLU A 57 -3.32 5.70 -7.58
C GLU A 57 -2.46 5.65 -6.31
N GLU A 58 -1.14 5.57 -6.47
CA GLU A 58 -0.17 5.55 -5.36
C GLU A 58 0.11 7.00 -4.97
N ILE A 59 -0.15 7.34 -3.71
CA ILE A 59 0.19 8.64 -3.16
C ILE A 59 1.58 8.53 -2.53
N LYS A 60 2.51 9.35 -3.01
CA LYS A 60 3.82 9.54 -2.38
C LYS A 60 3.76 10.77 -1.49
N VAL A 61 4.06 10.57 -0.21
CA VAL A 61 4.21 11.65 0.80
C VAL A 61 5.67 12.10 0.87
#